data_AF-A0A5M3PP61-F1
#
_entry.id   AF-A0A5M3PP61-F1
#
_cell.length_a   1.000
_cell.length_b   1.000
_cell.length_c   1.000
_cell.angle_alpha   90.00
_cell.angle_beta   90.00
_cell.angle_gamma   90.00
#
_symmetry.space_group_name_H-M   'P 1'
#
loop_
_entity.id
_entity.type
_entity.pdbx_description
1 polymer ?
#
loop_
_entity_poly.entity_id
_entity_poly.type
_entity_poly.pdbx_seq_one_letter_code
_entity_poly.pdbx_strand_id
1 'polypeptide(L)'
;MIGSRRRSRSTTNVWPGYVDALSALLMLVIFMLLVYVVSQLYLSQTLSDRDTQLARLNAQLNELSELLGLEESRSEALEEQLTSVQARNDSLVGQLESTREQLMRQTAMADAQSERLARLEESIDEKDEMSASQQAMILRLSNQIASLREQLRQIASALELQEQMTAEKEQELEQVSRRLNTLLAERVSQLEQYQSEFFARLRDILAGNENVRIVGDRFLLPSELLFASASAELGEEGRRELDKLADLLLDVSARIPDDVDWILRIDGHTDVIPINTPRFPSNWELSTARAVAVVRYLADQGVPERRMAAAGFGEFFPVAEGTSPEALQRNRRIELKLTDR
;
A
#
# COMPACT_ATOMS: atom_id res chain seq x y z
N MET A 1 -29.70 173.36 47.69
CA MET A 1 -30.03 174.69 48.27
C MET A 1 -28.79 175.56 48.30
N ILE A 2 -29.03 176.85 48.14
CA ILE A 2 -28.14 178.00 47.93
C ILE A 2 -27.26 178.36 49.14
N GLY A 3 -26.08 178.93 48.86
CA GLY A 3 -25.48 180.06 49.60
C GLY A 3 -24.13 179.75 50.27
N SER A 4 -23.17 180.67 50.42
CA SER A 4 -22.90 182.01 49.89
C SER A 4 -21.53 182.47 50.44
N ARG A 5 -20.75 183.22 49.62
CA ARG A 5 -19.79 184.32 49.94
C ARG A 5 -18.83 184.23 51.15
N ARG A 6 -17.53 184.55 50.93
CA ARG A 6 -16.91 185.89 51.14
C ARG A 6 -15.41 185.92 50.75
N ARG A 7 -14.91 187.12 50.43
CA ARG A 7 -13.55 187.50 49.99
C ARG A 7 -12.83 188.26 51.13
N SER A 8 -11.51 188.11 51.28
CA SER A 8 -10.52 189.23 51.31
C SER A 8 -9.07 188.79 51.62
N ARG A 9 -8.14 189.29 50.81
CA ARG A 9 -6.71 189.72 50.98
C ARG A 9 -6.15 189.83 52.42
N SER A 10 -4.85 189.86 52.71
CA SER A 10 -3.53 189.65 52.04
C SER A 10 -2.46 190.01 53.09
N THR A 11 -1.32 189.30 53.18
CA THR A 11 0.02 189.87 53.47
C THR A 11 1.10 188.80 53.21
N THR A 12 2.18 189.23 52.59
CA THR A 12 3.37 188.49 52.13
C THR A 12 4.36 188.14 53.25
N ASN A 13 5.08 187.01 53.10
CA ASN A 13 6.51 186.91 53.39
C ASN A 13 7.14 185.76 52.58
N VAL A 14 8.40 185.97 52.20
CA VAL A 14 9.17 185.31 51.13
C VAL A 14 10.18 184.31 51.70
N TRP A 15 10.45 183.18 51.03
CA TRP A 15 11.69 182.37 51.15
C TRP A 15 11.96 181.53 49.85
N PRO A 16 13.21 181.18 49.48
CA PRO A 16 13.69 181.16 48.08
C PRO A 16 13.77 179.79 47.37
N GLY A 17 13.80 179.79 46.03
CA GLY A 17 13.64 178.65 45.12
C GLY A 17 14.90 177.94 44.58
N TYR A 18 15.81 177.45 45.43
CA TYR A 18 16.89 176.53 45.01
C TYR A 18 16.56 175.04 45.25
N VAL A 19 15.48 174.74 45.98
CA VAL A 19 15.08 173.36 46.33
C VAL A 19 14.51 172.60 45.12
N ASP A 20 13.88 173.29 44.17
CA ASP A 20 13.07 172.64 43.12
C ASP A 20 13.90 171.89 42.07
N ALA A 21 15.09 172.40 41.73
CA ALA A 21 15.99 171.75 40.77
C ALA A 21 16.63 170.46 41.32
N LEU A 22 16.85 170.39 42.64
CA LEU A 22 17.47 169.24 43.30
C LEU A 22 16.44 168.11 43.51
N SER A 23 15.16 168.46 43.74
CA SER A 23 14.05 167.49 43.77
C SER A 23 13.74 166.89 42.41
N ALA A 24 13.84 167.64 41.30
CA ALA A 24 13.58 167.10 39.95
C ALA A 24 14.63 166.06 39.53
N LEU A 25 15.91 166.29 39.85
CA LEU A 25 16.99 165.33 39.54
C LEU A 25 16.87 164.07 40.41
N LEU A 26 16.49 164.22 41.69
CA LEU A 26 16.21 163.09 42.58
C LEU A 26 15.02 162.26 42.08
N MET A 27 13.96 162.90 41.56
CA MET A 27 12.79 162.21 41.01
C MET A 27 13.11 161.41 39.74
N LEU A 28 13.98 161.93 38.86
CA LEU A 28 14.42 161.23 37.65
C LEU A 28 15.31 160.03 37.97
N VAL A 29 16.22 160.18 38.95
CA VAL A 29 17.04 159.06 39.45
C VAL A 29 16.18 158.00 40.13
N ILE A 30 15.20 158.40 40.96
CA ILE A 30 14.23 157.47 41.57
C ILE A 30 13.39 156.79 40.49
N PHE A 31 12.90 157.51 39.48
CA PHE A 31 12.12 156.93 38.39
C PHE A 31 12.94 155.93 37.58
N MET A 32 14.20 156.24 37.26
CA MET A 32 15.08 155.32 36.54
C MET A 32 15.42 154.08 37.40
N LEU A 33 15.64 154.26 38.70
CA LEU A 33 15.75 153.15 39.67
C LEU A 33 14.48 152.32 39.74
N LEU A 34 13.30 152.93 39.68
CA LEU A 34 12.01 152.24 39.73
C LEU A 34 11.77 151.43 38.45
N VAL A 35 12.07 151.99 37.28
CA VAL A 35 12.05 151.25 36.01
C VAL A 35 13.07 150.11 36.02
N TYR A 36 14.27 150.34 36.55
CA TYR A 36 15.29 149.30 36.69
C TYR A 36 14.85 148.18 37.64
N VAL A 37 14.25 148.52 38.79
CA VAL A 37 13.70 147.56 39.76
C VAL A 37 12.52 146.80 39.16
N VAL A 38 11.62 147.46 38.43
CA VAL A 38 10.50 146.80 37.74
C VAL A 38 11.02 145.89 36.62
N SER A 39 12.03 146.30 35.87
CA SER A 39 12.67 145.47 34.85
C SER A 39 13.42 144.28 35.47
N GLN A 40 14.08 144.47 36.61
CA GLN A 40 14.71 143.41 37.41
C GLN A 40 13.66 142.44 37.96
N LEU A 41 12.54 142.95 38.48
CA LEU A 41 11.42 142.14 38.96
C LEU A 41 10.78 141.33 37.83
N TYR A 42 10.54 141.94 36.67
CA TYR A 42 9.97 141.26 35.51
C TYR A 42 10.94 140.22 34.93
N LEU A 43 12.24 140.55 34.84
CA LEU A 43 13.26 139.61 34.38
C LEU A 43 13.45 138.46 35.38
N SER A 44 13.42 138.74 36.68
CA SER A 44 13.46 137.73 37.74
C SER A 44 12.23 136.83 37.73
N GLN A 45 11.03 137.38 37.51
CA GLN A 45 9.81 136.60 37.32
C GLN A 45 9.87 135.75 36.06
N THR A 46 10.33 136.29 34.93
CA THR A 46 10.45 135.54 33.67
C THR A 46 11.51 134.44 33.77
N LEU A 47 12.64 134.70 34.43
CA LEU A 47 13.68 133.69 34.71
C LEU A 47 13.16 132.63 35.68
N SER A 48 12.47 133.02 36.75
CA SER A 48 11.86 132.08 37.70
C SER A 48 10.79 131.21 37.03
N ASP A 49 9.94 131.79 36.19
CA ASP A 49 8.95 131.03 35.41
C ASP A 49 9.64 130.08 34.42
N ARG A 50 10.70 130.52 33.72
CA ARG A 50 11.53 129.66 32.86
C ARG A 50 12.19 128.53 33.66
N ASP A 51 12.70 128.81 34.85
CA ASP A 51 13.32 127.82 35.74
C ASP A 51 12.28 126.81 36.24
N THR A 52 11.06 127.25 36.56
CA THR A 52 9.97 126.32 36.92
C THR A 52 9.51 125.49 35.73
N GLN A 53 9.46 126.05 34.52
CA GLN A 53 9.17 125.31 33.29
C GLN A 53 10.27 124.28 32.98
N LEU A 54 11.55 124.65 33.13
CA LEU A 54 12.68 123.74 32.98
C LEU A 54 12.67 122.65 34.05
N ALA A 55 12.33 122.98 35.31
CA ALA A 55 12.19 121.99 36.38
C ALA A 55 11.03 121.01 36.09
N ARG A 56 9.89 121.49 35.58
CA ARG A 56 8.77 120.64 35.15
C ARG A 56 9.14 119.78 33.94
N LEU A 57 9.81 120.34 32.94
CA LEU A 57 10.28 119.59 31.77
C LEU A 57 11.33 118.55 32.16
N ASN A 58 12.25 118.86 33.06
CA ASN A 58 13.21 117.89 33.59
C ASN A 58 12.52 116.79 34.41
N ALA A 59 11.49 117.13 35.20
CA ALA A 59 10.69 116.13 35.90
C ALA A 59 9.91 115.22 34.92
N GLN A 60 9.30 115.79 33.88
CA GLN A 60 8.65 115.05 32.81
C GLN A 60 9.63 114.19 32.00
N LEU A 61 10.84 114.69 31.72
CA LEU A 61 11.89 113.91 31.06
C LEU A 61 12.36 112.75 31.93
N ASN A 62 12.51 112.95 33.23
CA ASN A 62 12.86 111.87 34.17
C ASN A 62 11.74 110.83 34.27
N GLU A 63 10.48 111.26 34.36
CA GLU A 63 9.31 110.38 34.37
C GLU A 63 9.19 109.58 33.05
N LEU A 64 9.38 110.23 31.90
CA LEU A 64 9.40 109.55 30.60
C LEU A 64 10.59 108.60 30.47
N SER A 65 11.76 108.95 31.01
CA SER A 65 12.93 108.06 31.04
C SER A 65 12.71 106.85 31.94
N GLU A 66 12.01 107.03 33.06
CA GLU A 66 11.64 105.93 33.98
C GLU A 66 10.59 105.02 33.33
N LEU A 67 9.56 105.58 32.70
CA LEU A 67 8.55 104.82 31.94
C LEU A 67 9.18 104.08 30.75
N LEU A 68 10.10 104.72 30.03
CA LEU A 68 10.82 104.08 28.93
C LEU A 68 11.68 102.92 29.44
N GLY A 69 12.38 103.08 30.57
CA GLY A 69 13.14 101.99 31.19
C GLY A 69 12.26 100.84 31.67
N LEU A 70 11.05 101.13 32.18
CA LEU A 70 10.06 100.10 32.54
C LEU A 70 9.51 99.37 31.30
N GLU A 71 9.23 100.07 30.20
CA GLU A 71 8.81 99.43 28.94
C GLU A 71 9.96 98.63 28.29
N GLU A 72 11.19 99.12 28.31
CA GLU A 72 12.38 98.38 27.85
C GLU A 72 12.57 97.09 28.66
N SER A 73 12.54 97.16 30.00
CA SER A 73 12.64 95.97 30.85
C SER A 73 11.48 94.99 30.67
N ARG A 74 10.26 95.49 30.41
CA ARG A 74 9.10 94.66 30.07
C ARG A 74 9.27 93.98 28.72
N SER A 75 9.81 94.68 27.72
CA SER A 75 10.12 94.12 26.40
C SER A 75 11.18 93.03 26.50
N GLU A 76 12.25 93.27 27.27
CA GLU A 76 13.31 92.29 27.53
C GLU A 76 12.76 91.04 28.22
N ALA A 77 11.91 91.21 29.25
CA ALA A 77 11.26 90.09 29.93
C ALA A 77 10.29 89.31 29.01
N LEU A 78 9.59 90.00 28.10
CA LEU A 78 8.72 89.36 27.10
C LEU A 78 9.53 88.60 26.04
N GLU A 79 10.68 89.13 25.61
CA GLU A 79 11.60 88.43 24.70
C GLU A 79 12.21 87.18 25.36
N GLU A 80 12.60 87.27 26.64
CA GLU A 80 13.06 86.11 27.42
C GLU A 80 11.94 85.06 27.57
N GLN A 81 10.71 85.49 27.86
CA GLN A 81 9.57 84.56 27.89
C GLN A 81 9.32 83.92 26.53
N LEU A 82 9.37 84.68 25.42
CA LEU A 82 9.15 84.17 24.07
C LEU A 82 10.20 83.11 23.71
N THR A 83 11.48 83.39 23.99
CA THR A 83 12.58 82.43 23.75
C THR A 83 12.44 81.18 24.62
N SER A 84 12.03 81.33 25.88
CA SER A 84 11.79 80.18 26.77
C SER A 84 10.62 79.30 26.30
N VAL A 85 9.53 79.90 25.83
CA VAL A 85 8.36 79.21 25.30
C VAL A 85 8.70 78.53 23.97
N GLN A 86 9.48 79.20 23.12
CA GLN A 86 9.94 78.64 21.85
C GLN A 86 10.84 77.42 22.09
N ALA A 87 11.82 77.51 23.00
CA ALA A 87 12.66 76.37 23.37
C ALA A 87 11.84 75.19 23.97
N ARG A 88 10.81 75.49 24.77
CA ARG A 88 9.90 74.47 25.31
C ARG A 88 9.05 73.81 24.22
N ASN A 89 8.55 74.59 23.25
CA ASN A 89 7.81 74.05 22.10
C ASN A 89 8.71 73.14 21.25
N ASP A 90 9.93 73.56 20.95
CA ASP A 90 10.88 72.74 20.17
C ASP A 90 11.20 71.42 20.89
N SER A 91 11.38 71.46 22.22
CA SER A 91 11.57 70.25 23.04
C SER A 91 10.35 69.32 23.00
N LEU A 92 9.13 69.87 23.13
CA LEU A 92 7.89 69.08 23.06
C LEU A 92 7.68 68.47 21.68
N VAL A 93 8.01 69.20 20.60
CA VAL A 93 7.96 68.67 19.23
C VAL A 93 8.93 67.49 19.09
N GLY A 94 10.17 67.61 19.59
CA GLY A 94 11.12 66.49 19.58
C GLY A 94 10.66 65.28 20.40
N GLN A 95 9.99 65.50 21.54
CA GLN A 95 9.38 64.42 22.33
C GLN A 95 8.20 63.76 21.59
N LEU A 96 7.35 64.54 20.92
CA LEU A 96 6.25 64.01 20.11
C LEU A 96 6.76 63.20 18.91
N GLU A 97 7.82 63.66 18.24
CA GLU A 97 8.42 62.93 17.11
C GLU A 97 9.04 61.61 17.57
N SER A 98 9.83 61.62 18.66
CA SER A 98 10.44 60.39 19.19
C SER A 98 9.42 59.38 19.71
N THR A 99 8.37 59.83 20.41
CA THR A 99 7.27 58.94 20.85
C THR A 99 6.46 58.41 19.67
N ARG A 100 6.21 59.22 18.64
CA ARG A 100 5.59 58.77 17.39
C ARG A 100 6.44 57.71 16.70
N GLU A 101 7.76 57.90 16.64
CA GLU A 101 8.66 56.90 16.07
C GLU A 101 8.67 55.60 16.87
N GLN A 102 8.69 55.68 18.21
CA GLN A 102 8.58 54.51 19.09
C GLN A 102 7.24 53.77 18.89
N LEU A 103 6.13 54.49 18.80
CA LEU A 103 4.80 53.91 18.53
C LEU A 103 4.78 53.21 17.17
N MET A 104 5.31 53.84 16.10
CA MET A 104 5.39 53.20 14.79
C MET A 104 6.23 51.92 14.81
N ARG A 105 7.35 51.90 15.55
CA ARG A 105 8.15 50.69 15.73
C ARG A 105 7.39 49.60 16.49
N GLN A 106 6.66 49.96 17.54
CA GLN A 106 5.84 49.02 18.31
C GLN A 106 4.68 48.45 17.48
N THR A 107 3.98 49.28 16.70
CA THR A 107 2.91 48.80 15.81
C THR A 107 3.46 47.88 14.75
N ALA A 108 4.59 48.22 14.12
CA ALA A 108 5.23 47.33 13.14
C ALA A 108 5.67 45.99 13.75
N MET A 109 6.16 45.99 15.00
CA MET A 109 6.47 44.76 15.73
C MET A 109 5.21 43.94 16.06
N ALA A 110 4.13 44.59 16.49
CA ALA A 110 2.86 43.94 16.79
C ALA A 110 2.24 43.31 15.53
N ASP A 111 2.27 44.03 14.40
CA ASP A 111 1.80 43.54 13.10
C ASP A 111 2.61 42.31 12.66
N ALA A 112 3.95 42.37 12.76
CA ALA A 112 4.82 41.24 12.44
C ALA A 112 4.59 40.02 13.36
N GLN A 113 4.32 40.26 14.65
CA GLN A 113 3.96 39.19 15.59
C GLN A 113 2.60 38.58 15.26
N SER A 114 1.59 39.41 14.93
CA SER A 114 0.27 38.95 14.54
C SER A 114 0.33 38.11 13.26
N GLU A 115 1.15 38.51 12.28
CA GLU A 115 1.35 37.73 11.07
C GLU A 115 2.03 36.39 11.37
N ARG A 116 3.01 36.36 12.28
CA ARG A 116 3.66 35.12 12.71
C ARG A 116 2.70 34.19 13.45
N LEU A 117 1.81 34.73 14.30
CA LEU A 117 0.79 33.95 14.99
C LEU A 117 -0.19 33.34 13.99
N ALA A 118 -0.67 34.11 13.01
CA ALA A 118 -1.56 33.59 11.97
C ALA A 118 -0.91 32.44 11.18
N ARG A 119 0.37 32.55 10.81
CA ARG A 119 1.11 31.45 10.13
C ARG A 119 1.31 30.23 11.04
N LEU A 120 1.48 30.43 12.34
CA LEU A 120 1.63 29.33 13.30
C LEU A 120 0.31 28.60 13.50
N GLU A 121 -0.81 29.34 13.60
CA GLU A 121 -2.16 28.77 13.65
C GLU A 121 -2.44 27.94 12.39
N GLU A 122 -2.15 28.47 11.19
CA GLU A 122 -2.27 27.72 9.93
C GLU A 122 -1.43 26.42 9.94
N SER A 123 -0.18 26.47 10.43
CA SER A 123 0.66 25.26 10.53
C SER A 123 0.17 24.26 11.57
N ILE A 124 -0.55 24.71 12.61
CA ILE A 124 -1.16 23.81 13.60
C ILE A 124 -2.37 23.13 12.97
N ASP A 125 -3.24 23.88 12.29
CA ASP A 125 -4.40 23.34 11.60
C ASP A 125 -3.98 22.29 10.56
N GLU A 126 -2.96 22.59 9.74
CA GLU A 126 -2.39 21.62 8.78
C GLU A 126 -1.88 20.33 9.46
N LYS A 127 -1.25 20.45 10.63
CA LYS A 127 -0.75 19.30 11.40
C LYS A 127 -1.88 18.51 12.03
N ASP A 128 -2.92 19.17 12.52
CA ASP A 128 -4.09 18.51 13.10
C ASP A 128 -4.87 17.75 12.03
N GLU A 129 -5.03 18.32 10.83
CA GLU A 129 -5.60 17.62 9.68
C GLU A 129 -4.74 16.40 9.27
N MET A 130 -3.41 16.57 9.21
CA MET A 130 -2.49 15.47 8.91
C MET A 130 -2.56 14.37 9.96
N SER A 131 -2.60 14.74 11.25
CA SER A 131 -2.73 13.82 12.37
C SER A 131 -4.06 13.05 12.32
N ALA A 132 -5.17 13.74 12.06
CA ALA A 132 -6.48 13.10 11.88
C ALA A 132 -6.49 12.12 10.71
N SER A 133 -5.87 12.49 9.58
CA SER A 133 -5.71 11.63 8.41
C SER A 133 -4.87 10.38 8.72
N GLN A 134 -3.75 10.54 9.44
CA GLN A 134 -2.91 9.42 9.88
C GLN A 134 -3.65 8.49 10.84
N GLN A 135 -4.42 9.02 11.79
CA GLN A 135 -5.24 8.22 12.69
C GLN A 135 -6.31 7.43 11.93
N ALA A 136 -6.98 8.05 10.95
CA ALA A 136 -7.93 7.36 10.08
C ALA A 136 -7.26 6.24 9.28
N MET A 137 -6.04 6.46 8.77
CA MET A 137 -5.25 5.45 8.09
C MET A 137 -4.88 4.28 9.02
N ILE A 138 -4.44 4.57 10.25
CA ILE A 138 -4.13 3.54 11.26
C ILE A 138 -5.36 2.70 11.58
N LEU A 139 -6.53 3.31 11.78
CA LEU A 139 -7.78 2.59 12.02
C LEU A 139 -8.14 1.69 10.84
N ARG A 140 -8.00 2.19 9.61
CA ARG A 140 -8.23 1.40 8.40
C ARG A 140 -7.28 0.21 8.30
N LEU A 141 -5.98 0.42 8.52
CA LEU A 141 -4.97 -0.64 8.51
C LEU A 141 -5.21 -1.66 9.62
N SER A 142 -5.57 -1.21 10.82
CA SER A 142 -5.93 -2.08 11.95
C SER A 142 -7.11 -3.00 11.59
N ASN A 143 -8.15 -2.43 10.98
CA ASN A 143 -9.30 -3.21 10.49
C ASN A 143 -8.91 -4.20 9.38
N GLN A 144 -8.03 -3.81 8.45
CA GLN A 144 -7.50 -4.71 7.43
C GLN A 144 -6.69 -5.86 8.04
N ILE A 145 -5.82 -5.58 9.02
CA ILE A 145 -5.04 -6.60 9.73
C ILE A 145 -5.98 -7.56 10.47
N ALA A 146 -7.03 -7.06 11.12
CA ALA A 146 -8.02 -7.90 11.78
C ALA A 146 -8.73 -8.83 10.78
N SER A 147 -9.16 -8.31 9.64
CA SER A 147 -9.77 -9.10 8.56
C SER A 147 -8.80 -10.16 8.00
N LEU A 148 -7.53 -9.81 7.76
CA LEU A 148 -6.52 -10.74 7.25
C LEU A 148 -6.22 -11.85 8.25
N ARG A 149 -6.16 -11.53 9.56
CA ARG A 149 -5.99 -12.53 10.61
C ARG A 149 -7.15 -13.52 10.66
N GLU A 150 -8.38 -13.04 10.48
CA GLU A 150 -9.55 -13.91 10.41
C GLU A 150 -9.52 -14.82 9.17
N GLN A 151 -9.16 -14.28 8.01
CA GLN A 151 -8.96 -15.09 6.79
C GLN A 151 -7.88 -16.16 6.97
N LEU A 152 -6.74 -15.81 7.59
CA LEU A 152 -5.68 -16.77 7.89
C LEU A 152 -6.15 -17.88 8.84
N ARG A 153 -6.97 -17.53 9.85
CA ARG A 153 -7.55 -18.52 10.76
C ARG A 153 -8.48 -19.49 10.03
N GLN A 154 -9.31 -18.98 9.12
CA GLN A 154 -10.20 -19.81 8.31
C GLN A 154 -9.40 -20.76 7.41
N ILE A 155 -8.37 -20.25 6.72
CA ILE A 155 -7.50 -21.07 5.86
C ILE A 155 -6.78 -22.14 6.69
N ALA A 156 -6.23 -21.79 7.86
CA ALA A 156 -5.56 -22.74 8.73
C ALA A 156 -6.50 -23.88 9.16
N SER A 157 -7.75 -23.56 9.53
CA SER A 157 -8.75 -24.58 9.90
C SER A 157 -9.17 -25.46 8.71
N ALA A 158 -9.27 -24.88 7.51
CA ALA A 158 -9.59 -25.62 6.30
C ALA A 158 -8.45 -26.56 5.89
N LEU A 159 -7.20 -26.12 6.06
CA LEU A 159 -6.02 -26.94 5.80
C LEU A 159 -5.93 -28.11 6.79
N GLU A 160 -6.15 -27.87 8.08
CA GLU A 160 -6.16 -28.92 9.10
C GLU A 160 -7.22 -30.00 8.79
N LEU A 161 -8.43 -29.58 8.41
CA LEU A 161 -9.48 -30.51 7.97
C LEU A 161 -9.06 -31.30 6.72
N GLN A 162 -8.42 -30.65 5.75
CA GLN A 162 -7.97 -31.31 4.53
C GLN A 162 -6.85 -32.33 4.80
N GLU A 163 -5.92 -32.02 5.70
CA GLU A 163 -4.86 -32.94 6.15
C GLU A 163 -5.47 -34.16 6.85
N GLN A 164 -6.45 -33.97 7.75
CA GLN A 164 -7.17 -35.07 8.40
C GLN A 164 -7.90 -35.95 7.38
N MET A 165 -8.65 -35.36 6.45
CA MET A 165 -9.33 -36.11 5.39
C MET A 165 -8.35 -36.87 4.48
N THR A 166 -7.17 -36.31 4.23
CA THR A 166 -6.14 -36.98 3.40
C THR A 166 -5.56 -38.17 4.15
N ALA A 167 -5.25 -38.02 5.43
CA ALA A 167 -4.77 -39.11 6.28
C ALA A 167 -5.82 -40.24 6.41
N GLU A 168 -7.09 -39.91 6.57
CA GLU A 168 -8.19 -40.89 6.60
C GLU A 168 -8.28 -41.67 5.28
N LYS A 169 -8.24 -40.97 4.14
CA LYS A 169 -8.27 -41.62 2.81
C LYS A 169 -7.05 -42.50 2.56
N GLU A 170 -5.88 -42.09 3.01
CA GLU A 170 -4.66 -42.89 2.87
C GLU A 170 -4.74 -44.19 3.68
N GLN A 171 -5.29 -44.12 4.91
CA GLN A 171 -5.59 -45.31 5.70
C GLN A 171 -6.62 -46.22 5.02
N GLU A 172 -7.68 -45.65 4.45
CA GLU A 172 -8.70 -46.42 3.72
C GLU A 172 -8.09 -47.10 2.49
N LEU A 173 -7.27 -46.39 1.70
CA LEU A 173 -6.57 -46.95 0.54
C LEU A 173 -5.62 -48.09 0.93
N GLU A 174 -4.89 -47.94 2.03
CA GLU A 174 -4.03 -49.00 2.53
C GLU A 174 -4.83 -50.24 2.94
N GLN A 175 -5.97 -50.06 3.63
CA GLN A 175 -6.86 -51.15 4.01
C GLN A 175 -7.45 -51.86 2.78
N VAL A 176 -7.90 -51.10 1.78
CA VAL A 176 -8.44 -51.63 0.52
C VAL A 176 -7.36 -52.40 -0.23
N SER A 177 -6.16 -51.83 -0.35
CA SER A 177 -5.02 -52.48 -1.01
C SER A 177 -4.64 -53.81 -0.33
N ARG A 178 -4.55 -53.82 1.01
CA ARG A 178 -4.32 -55.05 1.77
C ARG A 178 -5.41 -56.10 1.51
N ARG A 179 -6.68 -55.70 1.57
CA ARG A 179 -7.81 -56.59 1.31
C ARG A 179 -7.77 -57.16 -0.11
N LEU A 180 -7.47 -56.32 -1.11
CA LEU A 180 -7.37 -56.74 -2.49
C LEU A 180 -6.22 -57.74 -2.68
N ASN A 181 -5.04 -57.47 -2.11
CA ASN A 181 -3.91 -58.38 -2.19
C ASN A 181 -4.20 -59.74 -1.53
N THR A 182 -4.90 -59.75 -0.39
CA THR A 182 -5.33 -61.01 0.25
C THR A 182 -6.31 -61.78 -0.64
N LEU A 183 -7.31 -61.11 -1.22
CA LEU A 183 -8.30 -61.75 -2.11
C LEU A 183 -7.64 -62.29 -3.39
N LEU A 184 -6.71 -61.55 -3.97
CA LEU A 184 -5.95 -61.99 -5.15
C LEU A 184 -5.09 -63.22 -4.81
N ALA A 185 -4.38 -63.19 -3.69
CA ALA A 185 -3.58 -64.34 -3.24
C ALA A 185 -4.44 -65.59 -3.00
N GLU A 186 -5.63 -65.42 -2.41
CA GLU A 186 -6.59 -66.52 -2.22
C GLU A 186 -7.06 -67.11 -3.55
N ARG A 187 -7.42 -66.25 -4.53
CA ARG A 187 -7.86 -66.69 -5.86
C ARG A 187 -6.75 -67.40 -6.64
N VAL A 188 -5.52 -66.89 -6.60
CA VAL A 188 -4.37 -67.53 -7.23
C VAL A 188 -4.10 -68.89 -6.60
N SER A 189 -4.13 -68.99 -5.27
CA SER A 189 -3.94 -70.27 -4.56
C SER A 189 -5.03 -71.30 -4.90
N GLN A 190 -6.29 -70.88 -4.99
CA GLN A 190 -7.39 -71.75 -5.43
C GLN A 190 -7.17 -72.26 -6.85
N LEU A 191 -6.76 -71.39 -7.77
CA LEU A 191 -6.43 -71.76 -9.15
C LEU A 191 -5.30 -72.79 -9.22
N GLU A 192 -4.20 -72.57 -8.49
CA GLU A 192 -3.07 -73.51 -8.42
C GLU A 192 -3.48 -74.88 -7.87
N GLN A 193 -4.37 -74.91 -6.87
CA GLN A 193 -4.90 -76.15 -6.31
C GLN A 193 -5.71 -76.94 -7.34
N TYR A 194 -6.64 -76.29 -8.05
CA TYR A 194 -7.43 -76.93 -9.10
C TYR A 194 -6.57 -77.41 -10.27
N GLN A 195 -5.58 -76.61 -10.69
CA GLN A 195 -4.62 -77.04 -11.70
C GLN A 195 -3.88 -78.32 -11.25
N SER A 196 -3.39 -78.36 -10.02
CA SER A 196 -2.66 -79.52 -9.49
C SER A 196 -3.53 -80.79 -9.42
N GLU A 197 -4.78 -80.67 -8.96
CA GLU A 197 -5.72 -81.82 -8.93
C GLU A 197 -6.04 -82.31 -10.35
N PHE A 198 -6.25 -81.38 -11.28
CA PHE A 198 -6.46 -81.71 -12.69
C PHE A 198 -5.26 -82.45 -13.28
N PHE A 199 -4.05 -81.93 -13.11
CA PHE A 199 -2.82 -82.53 -13.63
C PHE A 199 -2.58 -83.93 -13.06
N ALA A 200 -2.92 -84.16 -11.78
CA ALA A 200 -2.82 -85.48 -11.18
C ALA A 200 -3.78 -86.48 -11.85
N ARG A 201 -5.06 -86.15 -12.00
CA ARG A 201 -6.06 -87.03 -12.64
C ARG A 201 -5.76 -87.28 -14.11
N LEU A 202 -5.38 -86.24 -14.83
CA LEU A 202 -5.02 -86.34 -16.25
C LEU A 202 -3.75 -87.17 -16.43
N ARG A 203 -2.77 -87.07 -15.52
CA ARG A 203 -1.61 -87.97 -15.49
C ARG A 203 -2.01 -89.42 -15.21
N ASP A 204 -2.88 -89.69 -14.24
CA ASP A 204 -3.28 -91.06 -13.88
C ASP A 204 -3.99 -91.77 -15.05
N ILE A 205 -4.83 -91.06 -15.79
CA ILE A 205 -5.57 -91.62 -16.93
C ILE A 205 -4.66 -91.78 -18.16
N LEU A 206 -3.73 -90.85 -18.38
CA LEU A 206 -2.79 -90.91 -19.51
C LEU A 206 -1.52 -91.73 -19.22
N ALA A 207 -1.27 -92.12 -17.97
CA ALA A 207 -0.10 -92.94 -17.58
C ALA A 207 -0.07 -94.31 -18.26
N GLY A 208 -1.22 -94.81 -18.72
CA GLY A 208 -1.33 -96.05 -19.49
C GLY A 208 -1.14 -95.90 -21.00
N ASN A 209 -0.88 -94.70 -21.52
CA ASN A 209 -0.80 -94.43 -22.94
C ASN A 209 0.64 -94.10 -23.36
N GLU A 210 1.30 -95.05 -24.02
CA GLU A 210 2.71 -94.91 -24.47
C GLU A 210 2.91 -93.74 -25.45
N ASN A 211 1.83 -93.25 -26.05
CA ASN A 211 1.86 -92.22 -27.08
C ASN A 211 1.70 -90.78 -26.57
N VAL A 212 1.45 -90.56 -25.27
CA VAL A 212 1.31 -89.21 -24.70
C VAL A 212 2.51 -88.87 -23.82
N ARG A 213 3.15 -87.73 -24.08
CA ARG A 213 4.29 -87.26 -23.29
C ARG A 213 3.89 -86.09 -22.41
N ILE A 214 4.37 -86.09 -21.18
CA ILE A 214 4.12 -85.02 -20.22
C ILE A 214 5.40 -84.22 -20.04
N VAL A 215 5.35 -82.92 -20.32
CA VAL A 215 6.48 -81.99 -20.12
C VAL A 215 5.99 -80.84 -19.26
N GLY A 216 6.35 -80.84 -17.97
CA GLY A 216 5.86 -79.86 -17.01
C GLY A 216 4.34 -79.93 -16.85
N ASP A 217 3.66 -78.85 -17.24
CA ASP A 217 2.21 -78.65 -17.20
C ASP A 217 1.54 -78.82 -18.58
N ARG A 218 2.24 -79.45 -19.54
CA ARG A 218 1.76 -79.63 -20.92
C ARG A 218 1.68 -81.09 -21.30
N PHE A 219 0.61 -81.43 -22.00
CA PHE A 219 0.43 -82.75 -22.60
C PHE A 219 0.72 -82.68 -24.08
N LEU A 220 1.73 -83.42 -24.52
CA LEU A 220 2.19 -83.46 -25.89
C LEU A 220 1.61 -84.71 -26.55
N LEU A 221 0.78 -84.50 -27.57
CA LEU A 221 0.26 -85.54 -28.45
C LEU A 221 0.98 -85.47 -29.80
N PRO A 222 1.63 -86.55 -30.27
CA PRO A 222 2.22 -86.60 -31.60
C PRO A 222 1.17 -86.33 -32.68
N SER A 223 1.51 -85.50 -33.67
CA SER A 223 0.56 -85.15 -34.74
C SER A 223 0.15 -86.36 -35.58
N GLU A 224 1.01 -87.37 -35.73
CA GLU A 224 0.74 -88.57 -36.53
C GLU A 224 -0.32 -89.48 -35.93
N LEU A 225 -0.51 -89.39 -34.61
CA LEU A 225 -1.59 -90.11 -33.91
C LEU A 225 -2.95 -89.47 -34.25
N LEU A 226 -2.97 -88.15 -34.39
CA LEU A 226 -4.19 -87.37 -34.56
C LEU A 226 -4.56 -87.15 -36.02
N PHE A 227 -3.56 -86.96 -36.89
CA PHE A 227 -3.74 -86.47 -38.25
C PHE A 227 -2.92 -87.27 -39.26
N ALA A 228 -3.45 -87.37 -40.48
CA ALA A 228 -2.65 -87.80 -41.62
C ALA A 228 -1.55 -86.76 -41.96
N SER A 229 -0.51 -87.21 -42.67
CA SER A 229 0.59 -86.34 -43.12
C SER A 229 0.06 -85.16 -43.95
N ALA A 230 0.59 -83.96 -43.67
CA ALA A 230 0.18 -82.69 -44.28
C ALA A 230 -1.34 -82.37 -44.23
N SER A 231 -2.09 -83.02 -43.33
CA SER A 231 -3.52 -82.80 -43.15
C SER A 231 -3.84 -82.24 -41.75
N ALA A 232 -4.99 -81.57 -41.65
CA ALA A 232 -5.64 -81.17 -40.41
C ALA A 232 -6.93 -81.96 -40.14
N GLU A 233 -7.19 -83.01 -40.91
CA GLU A 233 -8.33 -83.91 -40.71
C GLU A 233 -7.96 -85.02 -39.72
N LEU A 234 -8.82 -85.17 -38.70
CA LEU A 234 -8.62 -86.16 -37.64
C LEU A 234 -8.89 -87.58 -38.14
N GLY A 235 -7.91 -88.46 -37.95
CA GLY A 235 -8.04 -89.89 -38.22
C GLY A 235 -8.88 -90.62 -37.16
N GLU A 236 -9.30 -91.85 -37.44
CA GLU A 236 -10.14 -92.64 -36.53
C GLU A 236 -9.45 -92.98 -35.19
N GLU A 237 -8.13 -93.20 -35.22
CA GLU A 237 -7.34 -93.42 -34.01
C GLU A 237 -7.24 -92.14 -33.17
N GLY A 238 -6.96 -91.01 -33.81
CA GLY A 238 -6.95 -89.70 -33.16
C GLY A 238 -8.27 -89.33 -32.51
N ARG A 239 -9.39 -89.63 -33.17
CA ARG A 239 -10.74 -89.44 -32.60
C ARG A 239 -10.95 -90.24 -31.31
N ARG A 240 -10.59 -91.53 -31.31
CA ARG A 240 -10.70 -92.39 -30.11
C ARG A 240 -9.85 -91.87 -28.94
N GLU A 241 -8.69 -91.29 -29.20
CA GLU A 241 -7.86 -90.69 -28.16
C GLU A 241 -8.44 -89.36 -27.66
N LEU A 242 -9.01 -88.55 -28.56
CA LEU A 242 -9.69 -87.31 -28.19
C LEU A 242 -11.02 -87.56 -27.44
N ASP A 243 -11.70 -88.69 -27.66
CA ASP A 243 -12.91 -89.07 -26.90
C ASP A 243 -12.57 -89.27 -25.42
N LYS A 244 -11.49 -90.01 -25.12
CA LYS A 244 -11.01 -90.19 -23.74
C LYS A 244 -10.66 -88.85 -23.07
N LEU A 245 -10.08 -87.93 -23.84
CA LEU A 245 -9.77 -86.59 -23.37
C LEU A 245 -11.05 -85.77 -23.12
N ALA A 246 -12.04 -85.86 -24.00
CA ALA A 246 -13.31 -85.16 -23.87
C ALA A 246 -14.06 -85.57 -22.60
N ASP A 247 -14.16 -86.88 -22.33
CA ASP A 247 -14.79 -87.41 -21.11
C ASP A 247 -14.16 -86.83 -19.84
N LEU A 248 -12.84 -86.74 -19.81
CA LEU A 248 -12.10 -86.18 -18.69
C LEU A 248 -12.29 -84.67 -18.55
N LEU A 249 -12.26 -83.94 -19.67
CA LEU A 249 -12.52 -82.49 -19.67
C LEU A 249 -13.92 -82.17 -19.17
N LEU A 250 -14.91 -83.01 -19.47
CA LEU A 250 -16.28 -82.87 -18.96
C LEU A 250 -16.36 -83.12 -17.44
N ASP A 251 -15.72 -84.18 -16.92
CA ASP A 251 -15.70 -84.45 -15.46
C ASP A 251 -15.03 -83.33 -14.67
N VAL A 252 -13.94 -82.78 -15.21
CA VAL A 252 -13.19 -81.70 -14.58
C VAL A 252 -13.98 -80.39 -14.66
N SER A 253 -14.51 -80.05 -15.84
CA SER A 253 -15.28 -78.83 -16.06
C SER A 253 -16.50 -78.75 -15.13
N ALA A 254 -17.10 -79.89 -14.78
CA ALA A 254 -18.21 -79.96 -13.83
C ALA A 254 -17.82 -79.64 -12.37
N ARG A 255 -16.54 -79.73 -12.00
CA ARG A 255 -16.05 -79.54 -10.63
C ARG A 255 -15.39 -78.19 -10.39
N ILE A 256 -14.92 -77.53 -11.46
CA ILE A 256 -14.33 -76.20 -11.34
C ILE A 256 -15.47 -75.17 -11.31
N PRO A 257 -15.56 -74.31 -10.27
CA PRO A 257 -16.59 -73.28 -10.19
C PRO A 257 -16.61 -72.35 -11.42
N ASP A 258 -17.79 -71.89 -11.80
CA ASP A 258 -17.96 -70.99 -12.96
C ASP A 258 -17.29 -69.62 -12.77
N ASP A 259 -17.03 -69.19 -11.53
CA ASP A 259 -16.36 -67.93 -11.20
C ASP A 259 -14.82 -68.02 -11.26
N VAL A 260 -14.28 -69.18 -11.61
CA VAL A 260 -12.85 -69.39 -11.89
C VAL A 260 -12.63 -69.26 -13.40
N ASP A 261 -11.85 -68.26 -13.83
CA ASP A 261 -11.67 -67.92 -15.24
C ASP A 261 -10.54 -68.74 -15.90
N TRP A 262 -10.75 -70.05 -16.00
CA TRP A 262 -9.83 -70.98 -16.66
C TRP A 262 -10.27 -71.35 -18.08
N ILE A 263 -9.28 -71.67 -18.93
CA ILE A 263 -9.44 -72.22 -20.28
C ILE A 263 -8.41 -73.34 -20.53
N LEU A 264 -8.77 -74.29 -21.41
CA LEU A 264 -7.87 -75.24 -22.04
C LEU A 264 -7.33 -74.62 -23.33
N ARG A 265 -6.01 -74.41 -23.38
CA ARG A 265 -5.32 -73.95 -24.59
C ARG A 265 -4.77 -75.17 -25.36
N ILE A 266 -5.13 -75.25 -26.63
CA ILE A 266 -4.70 -76.25 -27.59
C ILE A 266 -3.71 -75.59 -28.55
N ASP A 267 -2.45 -75.96 -28.44
CA ASP A 267 -1.33 -75.35 -29.16
C ASP A 267 -0.85 -76.31 -30.26
N GLY A 268 -0.97 -75.90 -31.52
CA GLY A 268 -0.49 -76.67 -32.67
C GLY A 268 0.95 -76.33 -33.03
N HIS A 269 1.77 -77.34 -33.30
CA HIS A 269 3.16 -77.18 -33.73
C HIS A 269 3.48 -78.02 -34.97
N THR A 270 4.39 -77.52 -35.80
CA THR A 270 4.98 -78.26 -36.92
C THR A 270 6.47 -78.49 -36.66
N ASP A 271 7.09 -79.28 -37.54
CA ASP A 271 8.54 -79.29 -37.64
C ASP A 271 9.04 -78.16 -38.57
N VAL A 272 10.36 -78.10 -38.74
CA VAL A 272 11.04 -77.09 -39.56
C VAL A 272 10.89 -77.33 -41.07
N ILE A 273 10.29 -78.43 -41.52
CA ILE A 273 10.09 -78.69 -42.95
C ILE A 273 8.97 -77.77 -43.43
N PRO A 274 9.22 -76.87 -44.41
CA PRO A 274 8.19 -75.95 -44.87
C PRO A 274 7.06 -76.70 -45.61
N ILE A 275 5.81 -76.39 -45.26
CA ILE A 275 4.64 -76.74 -46.07
C ILE A 275 4.24 -75.54 -46.95
N ASN A 276 3.91 -75.80 -48.21
CA ASN A 276 3.35 -74.80 -49.12
C ASN A 276 2.34 -75.47 -50.05
N THR A 277 1.09 -75.56 -49.60
CA THR A 277 -0.03 -76.11 -50.37
C THR A 277 -1.12 -75.05 -50.50
N PRO A 278 -2.03 -75.15 -51.49
CA PRO A 278 -3.15 -74.22 -51.60
C PRO A 278 -4.03 -74.14 -50.33
N ARG A 279 -4.11 -75.24 -49.56
CA ARG A 279 -4.88 -75.31 -48.31
C ARG A 279 -4.10 -74.80 -47.10
N PHE A 280 -2.79 -75.01 -47.08
CA PHE A 280 -1.88 -74.59 -46.00
C PHE A 280 -0.64 -73.92 -46.64
N PRO A 281 -0.68 -72.59 -46.85
CA PRO A 281 0.42 -71.84 -47.46
C PRO A 281 1.70 -71.81 -46.61
N SER A 282 1.58 -71.96 -45.29
CA SER A 282 2.70 -72.10 -44.37
C SER A 282 2.38 -73.01 -43.19
N ASN A 283 3.41 -73.27 -42.38
CA ASN A 283 3.29 -74.02 -41.14
C ASN A 283 2.41 -73.33 -40.09
N TRP A 284 2.23 -72.01 -40.17
CA TRP A 284 1.28 -71.29 -39.32
C TRP A 284 -0.15 -71.73 -39.60
N GLU A 285 -0.56 -71.79 -40.88
CA GLU A 285 -1.93 -72.21 -41.23
C GLU A 285 -2.14 -73.68 -40.89
N LEU A 286 -1.15 -74.55 -41.12
CA LEU A 286 -1.26 -75.98 -40.79
C LEU A 286 -1.40 -76.19 -39.27
N SER A 287 -0.51 -75.60 -38.47
CA SER A 287 -0.55 -75.75 -37.01
C SER A 287 -1.84 -75.18 -36.41
N THR A 288 -2.25 -73.99 -36.84
CA THR A 288 -3.51 -73.37 -36.40
C THR A 288 -4.71 -74.22 -36.79
N ALA A 289 -4.77 -74.71 -38.03
CA ALA A 289 -5.87 -75.55 -38.49
C ALA A 289 -5.99 -76.86 -37.71
N ARG A 290 -4.86 -77.49 -37.37
CA ARG A 290 -4.83 -78.69 -36.52
C ARG A 290 -5.33 -78.42 -35.11
N ALA A 291 -4.88 -77.34 -34.48
CA ALA A 291 -5.36 -76.94 -33.15
C ALA A 291 -6.87 -76.67 -33.15
N VAL A 292 -7.38 -75.95 -34.16
CA VAL A 292 -8.81 -75.69 -34.33
C VAL A 292 -9.60 -76.98 -34.59
N ALA A 293 -9.04 -77.94 -35.34
CA ALA A 293 -9.70 -79.23 -35.59
C ALA A 293 -9.89 -80.03 -34.29
N VAL A 294 -8.90 -80.01 -33.40
CA VAL A 294 -9.03 -80.62 -32.06
C VAL A 294 -10.11 -79.91 -31.24
N VAL A 295 -10.09 -78.57 -31.19
CA VAL A 295 -11.12 -77.80 -30.45
C VAL A 295 -12.52 -78.11 -30.95
N ARG A 296 -12.72 -78.10 -32.27
CA ARG A 296 -14.03 -78.43 -32.87
C ARG A 296 -14.47 -79.83 -32.53
N TYR A 297 -13.57 -80.81 -32.60
CA TYR A 297 -13.90 -82.18 -32.24
C TYR A 297 -14.28 -82.33 -30.77
N LEU A 298 -13.52 -81.71 -29.85
CA LEU A 298 -13.86 -81.71 -28.42
C LEU A 298 -15.18 -80.99 -28.14
N ALA A 299 -15.48 -79.92 -28.87
CA ALA A 299 -16.76 -79.23 -28.80
C ALA A 299 -17.92 -80.12 -29.28
N ASP A 300 -17.72 -80.88 -30.35
CA ASP A 300 -18.69 -81.87 -30.83
C ASP A 300 -18.94 -82.98 -29.80
N GLN A 301 -17.94 -83.33 -28.97
CA GLN A 301 -18.08 -84.24 -27.82
C GLN A 301 -18.71 -83.57 -26.58
N GLY A 302 -19.05 -82.28 -26.64
CA GLY A 302 -19.76 -81.56 -25.59
C GLY A 302 -18.89 -80.68 -24.67
N VAL A 303 -17.57 -80.62 -24.89
CA VAL A 303 -16.69 -79.73 -24.11
C VAL A 303 -17.07 -78.27 -24.40
N PRO A 304 -17.34 -77.43 -23.38
CA PRO A 304 -17.80 -76.06 -23.61
C PRO A 304 -16.78 -75.22 -24.40
N GLU A 305 -17.16 -74.70 -25.57
CA GLU A 305 -16.28 -73.88 -26.41
C GLU A 305 -15.69 -72.68 -25.67
N ARG A 306 -16.46 -72.07 -24.76
CA ARG A 306 -15.98 -70.94 -23.92
C ARG A 306 -14.77 -71.29 -23.05
N ARG A 307 -14.54 -72.57 -22.78
CA ARG A 307 -13.43 -73.10 -21.98
C ARG A 307 -12.25 -73.55 -22.86
N MET A 308 -12.26 -73.29 -24.16
CA MET A 308 -11.20 -73.73 -25.06
C MET A 308 -10.64 -72.57 -25.90
N ALA A 309 -9.35 -72.61 -26.18
CA ALA A 309 -8.69 -71.72 -27.11
C ALA A 309 -7.72 -72.51 -27.99
N ALA A 310 -7.68 -72.22 -29.29
CA ALA A 310 -6.70 -72.80 -30.22
C ALA A 310 -5.66 -71.76 -30.60
N ALA A 311 -4.38 -72.14 -30.58
CA ALA A 311 -3.28 -71.36 -31.10
C ALA A 311 -2.40 -72.22 -32.02
N GLY A 312 -1.90 -71.66 -33.11
CA GLY A 312 -0.84 -72.29 -33.92
C GLY A 312 0.48 -71.58 -33.67
N PHE A 313 1.57 -72.33 -33.61
CA PHE A 313 2.92 -71.81 -33.35
C PHE A 313 3.92 -72.11 -34.48
N GLY A 314 3.49 -72.82 -35.52
CA GLY A 314 4.36 -73.29 -36.61
C GLY A 314 5.59 -74.04 -36.09
N GLU A 315 6.74 -73.81 -36.72
CA GLU A 315 8.03 -74.40 -36.40
C GLU A 315 8.81 -73.69 -35.29
N PHE A 316 8.34 -72.53 -34.82
CA PHE A 316 9.15 -71.57 -34.04
C PHE A 316 9.39 -71.95 -32.58
N PHE A 317 8.74 -73.01 -32.11
CA PHE A 317 8.88 -73.53 -30.73
C PHE A 317 9.18 -75.04 -30.75
N PRO A 318 10.38 -75.45 -31.22
CA PRO A 318 10.76 -76.86 -31.26
C PRO A 318 11.06 -77.39 -29.85
N VAL A 319 10.67 -78.65 -29.60
CA VAL A 319 11.00 -79.40 -28.37
C VAL A 319 12.19 -80.34 -28.56
N ALA A 320 12.62 -80.56 -29.80
CA ALA A 320 13.82 -81.29 -30.15
C ALA A 320 14.60 -80.51 -31.23
N GLU A 321 15.90 -80.34 -31.01
CA GLU A 321 16.77 -79.66 -31.97
C GLU A 321 17.16 -80.58 -33.14
N GLY A 322 17.45 -79.95 -34.28
CA GLY A 322 17.93 -80.64 -35.49
C GLY A 322 16.82 -81.17 -36.40
N THR A 323 17.24 -81.95 -37.40
CA THR A 323 16.39 -82.43 -38.50
C THR A 323 16.36 -83.95 -38.60
N SER A 324 16.72 -84.67 -37.54
CA SER A 324 16.58 -86.13 -37.51
C SER A 324 15.10 -86.52 -37.60
N PRO A 325 14.75 -87.68 -38.16
CA PRO A 325 13.36 -88.15 -38.22
C PRO A 325 12.65 -88.11 -36.87
N GLU A 326 13.36 -88.47 -35.80
CA GLU A 326 12.87 -88.44 -34.41
C GLU A 326 12.67 -87.01 -33.90
N ALA A 327 13.58 -86.09 -34.22
CA ALA A 327 13.45 -84.68 -33.83
C ALA A 327 12.26 -84.02 -34.53
N LEU A 328 12.10 -84.25 -35.83
CA LEU A 328 10.97 -83.76 -36.62
C LEU A 328 9.64 -84.30 -36.08
N GLN A 329 9.57 -85.61 -35.80
CA GLN A 329 8.37 -86.21 -35.21
C GLN A 329 8.03 -85.60 -33.84
N ARG A 330 9.02 -85.35 -32.99
CA ARG A 330 8.79 -84.70 -31.69
C ARG A 330 8.28 -83.26 -31.85
N ASN A 331 8.70 -82.55 -32.88
CA ASN A 331 8.28 -81.17 -33.11
C ASN A 331 6.85 -81.09 -33.69
N ARG A 332 6.42 -82.07 -34.50
CA ARG A 332 5.04 -82.20 -34.98
C ARG A 332 4.12 -82.72 -33.88
N ARG A 333 3.48 -81.82 -33.13
CA ARG A 333 2.66 -82.17 -31.96
C ARG A 333 1.50 -81.21 -31.73
N ILE A 334 0.54 -81.66 -30.94
CA ILE A 334 -0.44 -80.82 -30.27
C ILE A 334 -0.07 -80.76 -28.79
N GLU A 335 0.04 -79.56 -28.24
CA GLU A 335 0.18 -79.33 -26.80
C GLU A 335 -1.17 -78.93 -26.20
N LEU A 336 -1.48 -79.48 -25.04
CA LEU A 336 -2.65 -79.09 -24.23
C LEU A 336 -2.17 -78.53 -22.90
N LYS A 337 -2.68 -77.36 -22.52
CA LYS A 337 -2.36 -76.70 -21.26
C LYS A 337 -3.59 -76.01 -20.67
N LEU A 338 -3.74 -76.03 -19.34
CA LEU A 338 -4.71 -75.18 -18.64
C LEU A 338 -4.08 -73.84 -18.30
N THR A 339 -4.82 -72.76 -18.52
CA THR A 339 -4.39 -71.39 -18.23
C THR A 339 -5.57 -70.54 -17.82
N ASP A 340 -5.30 -69.37 -17.24
CA ASP A 340 -6.28 -68.29 -17.11
C ASP A 340 -6.62 -67.69 -18.48
N ARG A 341 -7.84 -67.14 -18.60
CA ARG A 341 -8.31 -66.48 -19.82
C ARG A 341 -7.57 -65.18 -20.10
#